data_AF-A0A838J482-F1
#
_entry.id   AF-A0A838J482-F1
#
_cell.length_a   1.000
_cell.length_b   1.000
_cell.length_c   1.000
_cell.angle_alpha   90.00
_cell.angle_beta   90.00
_cell.angle_gamma   90.00
#
_symmetry.space_group_name_H-M   'P 1'
#
loop_
_entity.id
_entity.type
_entity.pdbx_description
1 polymer ?
#
loop_
_entity_poly.entity_id
_entity_poly.type
_entity_poly.pdbx_seq_one_letter_code
_entity_poly.pdbx_strand_id
1 'polypeptide(L)'
;GKRGAPRKRGEKLQPKDRATHTDPGGMFEGQDHAGKPVRVTWWQELTLKDADWLPLTVIQVERSQAANTQRDPRTSWFVWVGDQQADIAVAALSYVHRFRQEHGYRFDKQSLLWEDVRVRTPAQFERWSQLVAAAHNLLVLARDLAGPTLRPWENRHREPTLQQVRRGMSKLLPHLGTPARPPQPRGKSPGRAKGARVRKAERFSIVRKTPKVPQLVVF
;
A
#
# COMPACT_ATOMS: atom_id res chain seq x y z
N GLY A 1 -0.78 -54.56 -15.58
CA GLY A 1 -0.24 -53.28 -15.08
C GLY A 1 -1.04 -52.82 -13.88
N LYS A 2 -0.41 -52.32 -12.82
CA LYS A 2 -1.13 -51.80 -11.64
C LYS A 2 -1.91 -50.54 -12.04
N ARG A 3 -3.19 -50.46 -11.70
CA ARG A 3 -4.00 -49.23 -11.85
C ARG A 3 -3.32 -48.12 -11.05
N GLY A 4 -3.04 -46.99 -11.72
CA GLY A 4 -2.50 -45.80 -11.06
C GLY A 4 -3.43 -45.28 -9.97
N ALA A 5 -2.88 -44.50 -9.04
CA ALA A 5 -3.66 -43.92 -7.95
C ALA A 5 -4.84 -43.09 -8.51
N PRO A 6 -6.03 -43.18 -7.89
CA PRO A 6 -7.20 -42.43 -8.34
C PRO A 6 -6.93 -40.92 -8.33
N ARG A 7 -7.53 -40.23 -9.29
CA ARG A 7 -7.36 -38.79 -9.47
C ARG A 7 -7.91 -38.06 -8.23
N LYS A 8 -7.02 -37.45 -7.45
CA LYS A 8 -7.37 -36.78 -6.18
C LYS A 8 -7.99 -35.39 -6.36
N ARG A 9 -7.96 -34.82 -7.57
CA ARG A 9 -8.27 -33.40 -7.82
C ARG A 9 -9.07 -33.22 -9.11
N GLY A 10 -9.92 -32.19 -9.11
CA GLY A 10 -10.76 -31.80 -10.25
C GLY A 10 -9.96 -31.33 -11.48
N GLU A 11 -10.65 -30.66 -12.39
CA GLU A 11 -10.04 -30.11 -13.60
C GLU A 11 -9.15 -28.90 -13.29
N LYS A 12 -8.04 -28.79 -14.02
CA LYS A 12 -7.05 -27.75 -13.78
C LYS A 12 -7.41 -26.54 -14.62
N LEU A 13 -7.70 -25.40 -13.99
CA LEU A 13 -7.85 -24.13 -14.71
C LEU A 13 -6.48 -23.53 -15.06
N GLN A 14 -6.25 -23.22 -16.33
CA GLN A 14 -5.04 -22.57 -16.83
C GLN A 14 -5.39 -21.24 -17.52
N PRO A 15 -4.88 -20.09 -17.02
CA PRO A 15 -5.17 -18.78 -17.60
C PRO A 15 -4.89 -18.63 -19.11
N LYS A 16 -3.91 -19.39 -19.62
CA LYS A 16 -3.46 -19.32 -21.02
C LYS A 16 -4.18 -20.31 -21.95
N ASP A 17 -4.93 -21.26 -21.40
CA ASP A 17 -5.56 -22.34 -22.17
C ASP A 17 -7.07 -22.32 -21.95
N ARG A 18 -7.81 -21.80 -22.93
CA ARG A 18 -9.27 -21.69 -22.86
C ARG A 18 -9.97 -23.04 -22.77
N ALA A 19 -9.35 -24.12 -23.25
CA ALA A 19 -9.95 -25.46 -23.15
C ALA A 19 -10.05 -25.94 -21.69
N THR A 20 -9.32 -25.30 -20.77
CA THR A 20 -9.34 -25.61 -19.34
C THR A 20 -10.32 -24.76 -18.54
N HIS A 21 -11.02 -23.83 -19.19
CA HIS A 21 -12.00 -22.96 -18.53
C HIS A 21 -13.32 -23.70 -18.49
N THR A 22 -13.55 -24.42 -17.39
CA THR A 22 -14.82 -25.09 -17.11
C THR A 22 -15.96 -24.08 -16.95
N ASP A 23 -17.17 -24.58 -16.69
CA ASP A 23 -18.33 -23.71 -16.42
C ASP A 23 -18.00 -22.70 -15.30
N PRO A 24 -18.18 -21.40 -15.56
CA PRO A 24 -17.89 -20.38 -14.57
C PRO A 24 -18.94 -20.40 -13.46
N GLY A 25 -18.51 -20.10 -12.23
CA GLY A 25 -19.41 -19.89 -11.10
C GLY A 25 -20.24 -18.61 -11.22
N GLY A 26 -19.84 -17.69 -12.10
CA GLY A 26 -20.63 -16.53 -12.47
C GLY A 26 -19.91 -15.60 -13.45
N MET A 27 -20.67 -14.63 -13.95
CA MET A 27 -20.22 -13.62 -14.89
C MET A 27 -20.92 -12.29 -14.65
N PHE A 28 -20.21 -11.21 -14.93
CA PHE A 28 -20.72 -9.85 -14.96
C PHE A 28 -20.27 -9.15 -16.25
N GLU A 29 -21.18 -8.42 -16.87
CA GLU A 29 -20.88 -7.50 -17.97
C GLU A 29 -21.37 -6.10 -17.59
N GLY A 30 -20.52 -5.10 -17.81
CA GLY A 30 -20.86 -3.72 -17.46
C GLY A 30 -19.74 -2.76 -17.81
N GLN A 31 -19.58 -1.73 -16.99
CA GLN A 31 -18.55 -0.70 -17.17
C GLN A 31 -17.62 -0.62 -15.95
N ASP A 32 -16.36 -0.27 -16.18
CA ASP A 32 -15.42 0.08 -15.12
C ASP A 32 -15.63 1.52 -14.61
N HIS A 33 -14.84 1.91 -13.60
CA HIS A 33 -14.84 3.28 -13.05
C HIS A 33 -14.51 4.39 -14.07
N ALA A 34 -13.97 4.06 -15.23
CA ALA A 34 -13.67 4.97 -16.33
C ALA A 34 -14.75 4.93 -17.44
N GLY A 35 -15.87 4.22 -17.21
CA GLY A 35 -16.97 4.06 -18.16
C GLY A 35 -16.65 3.10 -19.31
N LYS A 36 -15.55 2.33 -19.24
CA LYS A 36 -15.15 1.41 -20.31
C LYS A 36 -15.82 0.05 -20.14
N PRO A 37 -16.23 -0.61 -21.22
CA PRO A 37 -16.87 -1.92 -21.16
C PRO A 37 -15.91 -2.97 -20.61
N VAL A 38 -16.41 -3.78 -19.67
CA VAL A 38 -15.69 -4.86 -19.00
C VAL A 38 -16.56 -6.10 -18.87
N ARG A 39 -15.92 -7.27 -19.00
CA ARG A 39 -16.50 -8.55 -18.62
C ARG A 39 -15.67 -9.15 -17.49
N VAL A 40 -16.33 -9.62 -16.45
CA VAL A 40 -15.72 -10.31 -15.32
C VAL A 40 -16.30 -11.71 -15.27
N THR A 41 -15.46 -12.73 -15.27
CA THR A 41 -15.85 -14.14 -15.17
C THR A 41 -15.08 -14.76 -14.02
N TRP A 42 -15.72 -15.60 -13.22
CA TRP A 42 -15.05 -16.23 -12.09
C TRP A 42 -15.40 -17.71 -11.91
N TRP A 43 -14.47 -18.42 -11.29
CA TRP A 43 -14.56 -19.84 -10.95
C TRP A 43 -14.31 -19.99 -9.46
N GLN A 44 -15.25 -20.59 -8.74
CA GLN A 44 -15.20 -20.77 -7.29
C GLN A 44 -14.71 -22.18 -6.93
N GLU A 45 -14.46 -22.39 -5.64
CA GLU A 45 -14.08 -23.70 -5.07
C GLU A 45 -12.82 -24.31 -5.71
N LEU A 46 -11.97 -23.46 -6.27
CA LEU A 46 -10.66 -23.87 -6.77
C LEU A 46 -9.69 -24.02 -5.60
N THR A 47 -8.64 -24.79 -5.80
CA THR A 47 -7.58 -24.99 -4.80
C THR A 47 -6.20 -24.97 -5.46
N LEU A 48 -5.18 -24.59 -4.70
CA LEU A 48 -3.80 -24.69 -5.16
C LEU A 48 -3.25 -26.10 -4.89
N LYS A 49 -2.25 -26.50 -5.68
CA LYS A 49 -1.60 -27.81 -5.50
C LYS A 49 -1.08 -27.98 -4.07
N ASP A 50 -0.40 -26.96 -3.57
CA ASP A 50 0.28 -26.98 -2.27
C ASP A 50 -0.56 -26.35 -1.14
N ALA A 51 -1.81 -25.95 -1.45
CA ALA A 51 -2.79 -25.44 -0.49
C ALA A 51 -4.20 -25.88 -0.90
N ASP A 52 -4.48 -27.16 -0.71
CA ASP A 52 -5.78 -27.79 -0.99
C ASP A 52 -6.84 -27.48 0.07
N TRP A 53 -6.41 -27.10 1.26
CA TRP A 53 -7.26 -26.66 2.36
C TRP A 53 -7.83 -25.25 2.18
N LEU A 54 -7.32 -24.47 1.20
CA LEU A 54 -7.72 -23.09 0.98
C LEU A 54 -8.57 -22.96 -0.30
N PRO A 55 -9.92 -22.89 -0.17
CA PRO A 55 -10.76 -22.59 -1.32
C PRO A 55 -10.49 -21.17 -1.80
N LEU A 56 -10.41 -21.00 -3.11
CA LEU A 56 -10.19 -19.71 -3.75
C LEU A 56 -11.10 -19.52 -4.94
N THR A 57 -11.31 -18.25 -5.30
CA THR A 57 -12.00 -17.86 -6.51
C THR A 57 -10.97 -17.30 -7.50
N VAL A 58 -10.89 -17.87 -8.69
CA VAL A 58 -10.12 -17.29 -9.80
C VAL A 58 -11.02 -16.37 -10.58
N ILE A 59 -10.54 -15.17 -10.90
CA ILE A 59 -11.30 -14.14 -11.59
C ILE A 59 -10.55 -13.73 -12.85
N GLN A 60 -11.23 -13.73 -13.99
CA GLN A 60 -10.77 -13.15 -15.24
C GLN A 60 -11.51 -11.84 -15.48
N VAL A 61 -10.76 -10.78 -15.77
CA VAL A 61 -11.29 -9.49 -16.19
C VAL A 61 -10.86 -9.22 -17.63
N GLU A 62 -11.82 -9.16 -18.54
CA GLU A 62 -11.63 -8.81 -19.94
C GLU A 62 -12.02 -7.35 -20.18
N ARG A 63 -11.10 -6.58 -20.77
CA ARG A 63 -11.26 -5.17 -21.15
C ARG A 63 -11.07 -5.05 -22.66
N SER A 64 -12.17 -5.03 -23.41
CA SER A 64 -12.13 -5.06 -24.88
C SER A 64 -11.43 -3.84 -25.49
N GLN A 65 -11.53 -2.69 -24.83
CA GLN A 65 -10.94 -1.42 -25.27
C GLN A 65 -9.53 -1.14 -24.71
N ALA A 66 -8.91 -2.08 -23.98
CA ALA A 66 -7.56 -1.88 -23.46
C ALA A 66 -6.51 -1.94 -24.58
N ALA A 67 -5.44 -1.16 -24.43
CA ALA A 67 -4.33 -1.06 -25.38
C ALA A 67 -3.47 -2.34 -25.46
N ASN A 68 -3.75 -3.32 -24.60
CA ASN A 68 -3.02 -4.58 -24.48
C ASN A 68 -1.52 -4.42 -24.17
N THR A 69 -1.19 -3.45 -23.33
CA THR A 69 0.17 -3.23 -22.84
C THR A 69 0.35 -3.85 -21.45
N GLN A 70 1.57 -3.92 -20.94
CA GLN A 70 1.81 -4.37 -19.56
C GLN A 70 1.06 -3.52 -18.52
N ARG A 71 0.85 -2.23 -18.79
CA ARG A 71 0.15 -1.30 -17.90
C ARG A 71 -1.36 -1.21 -18.16
N ASP A 72 -1.81 -1.69 -19.32
CA ASP A 72 -3.22 -1.72 -19.72
C ASP A 72 -3.53 -3.00 -20.50
N PRO A 73 -3.50 -4.18 -19.83
CA PRO A 73 -3.69 -5.45 -20.51
C PRO A 73 -5.16 -5.67 -20.87
N ARG A 74 -5.45 -6.39 -21.96
CA ARG A 74 -6.83 -6.77 -22.32
C ARG A 74 -7.43 -7.81 -21.39
N THR A 75 -6.60 -8.66 -20.82
CA THR A 75 -7.04 -9.69 -19.88
C THR A 75 -6.18 -9.60 -18.62
N SER A 76 -6.84 -9.51 -17.47
CA SER A 76 -6.21 -9.68 -16.16
C SER A 76 -6.78 -10.89 -15.45
N TRP A 77 -5.93 -11.56 -14.68
CA TRP A 77 -6.29 -12.66 -13.83
C TRP A 77 -6.04 -12.28 -12.38
N PHE A 78 -7.00 -12.55 -11.51
CA PHE A 78 -6.93 -12.30 -10.09
C PHE A 78 -7.31 -13.55 -9.32
N VAL A 79 -6.88 -13.58 -8.05
CA VAL A 79 -7.28 -14.60 -7.09
C VAL A 79 -7.94 -13.88 -5.93
N TRP A 80 -9.13 -14.33 -5.56
CA TRP A 80 -9.84 -13.88 -4.37
C TRP A 80 -9.83 -14.99 -3.33
N VAL A 81 -9.39 -14.59 -2.13
CA VAL A 81 -9.44 -15.41 -0.91
C VAL A 81 -10.11 -14.52 0.13
N GLY A 82 -11.29 -14.91 0.58
CA GLY A 82 -12.08 -14.09 1.49
C GLY A 82 -13.52 -14.59 1.58
N ASP A 83 -14.38 -13.68 1.99
CA ASP A 83 -15.82 -13.93 2.09
C ASP A 83 -16.39 -14.43 0.75
N GLN A 84 -17.16 -15.52 0.81
CA GLN A 84 -17.83 -16.11 -0.34
C GLN A 84 -19.08 -15.32 -0.75
N GLN A 85 -19.63 -14.50 0.14
CA GLN A 85 -20.78 -13.63 -0.12
C GLN A 85 -20.38 -12.29 -0.76
N ALA A 86 -19.08 -12.02 -0.88
CA ALA A 86 -18.58 -10.80 -1.50
C ALA A 86 -19.00 -10.72 -2.98
N ASP A 87 -19.37 -9.52 -3.43
CA ASP A 87 -19.56 -9.25 -4.85
C ASP A 87 -18.20 -9.29 -5.56
N ILE A 88 -17.97 -10.40 -6.28
CA ILE A 88 -16.72 -10.69 -6.98
C ILE A 88 -16.44 -9.65 -8.08
N ALA A 89 -17.48 -9.15 -8.75
CA ALA A 89 -17.30 -8.14 -9.79
C ALA A 89 -16.84 -6.83 -9.17
N VAL A 90 -17.47 -6.39 -8.07
CA VAL A 90 -17.05 -5.19 -7.33
C VAL A 90 -15.63 -5.33 -6.80
N ALA A 91 -15.29 -6.47 -6.19
CA ALA A 91 -13.94 -6.73 -5.67
C ALA A 91 -12.88 -6.66 -6.78
N ALA A 92 -13.13 -7.29 -7.93
CA ALA A 92 -12.21 -7.31 -9.07
C ALA A 92 -12.03 -5.91 -9.69
N LEU A 93 -13.12 -5.18 -9.90
CA LEU A 93 -13.09 -3.84 -10.48
C LEU A 93 -12.49 -2.80 -9.52
N SER A 94 -12.60 -3.02 -8.20
CA SER A 94 -11.98 -2.17 -7.19
C SER A 94 -10.47 -2.35 -7.09
N TYR A 95 -9.89 -3.41 -7.67
CA TYR A 95 -8.46 -3.69 -7.58
C TYR A 95 -7.58 -2.57 -8.18
N VAL A 96 -8.13 -1.75 -9.09
CA VAL A 96 -7.45 -0.56 -9.63
C VAL A 96 -7.01 0.41 -8.54
N HIS A 97 -7.71 0.43 -7.40
CA HIS A 97 -7.38 1.29 -6.27
C HIS A 97 -6.18 0.77 -5.48
N ARG A 98 -5.77 -0.50 -5.64
CA ARG A 98 -4.61 -1.07 -4.91
C ARG A 98 -3.33 -0.28 -5.15
N PHE A 99 -3.07 0.12 -6.40
CA PHE A 99 -1.85 0.89 -6.71
C PHE A 99 -1.87 2.32 -6.14
N ARG A 100 -3.05 2.85 -5.77
CA ARG A 100 -3.14 4.17 -5.10
C ARG A 100 -2.44 4.17 -3.74
N GLN A 101 -2.33 3.01 -3.09
CA GLN A 101 -1.58 2.86 -1.83
C GLN A 101 -0.09 3.20 -2.02
N GLU A 102 0.51 2.81 -3.15
CA GLU A 102 1.92 3.11 -3.45
C GLU A 102 2.18 4.62 -3.59
N HIS A 103 1.21 5.35 -4.14
CA HIS A 103 1.27 6.81 -4.19
C HIS A 103 1.16 7.42 -2.78
N GLY A 104 0.35 6.83 -1.90
CA GLY A 104 0.28 7.19 -0.48
C GLY A 104 1.63 6.98 0.23
N TYR A 105 2.21 5.79 0.14
CA TYR A 105 3.51 5.50 0.75
C TYR A 105 4.63 6.39 0.23
N ARG A 106 4.64 6.68 -1.07
CA ARG A 106 5.61 7.64 -1.64
C ARG A 106 5.45 9.01 -1.02
N PHE A 107 4.21 9.49 -0.86
CA PHE A 107 3.92 10.77 -0.23
C PHE A 107 4.39 10.78 1.24
N ASP A 108 4.08 9.75 2.01
CA ASP A 108 4.45 9.64 3.42
C ASP A 108 5.98 9.69 3.60
N LYS A 109 6.72 8.94 2.77
CA LYS A 109 8.19 8.94 2.79
C LYS A 109 8.76 10.30 2.42
N GLN A 110 8.34 10.86 1.28
CA GLN A 110 8.99 12.05 0.70
C GLN A 110 8.53 13.37 1.35
N SER A 111 7.31 13.41 1.87
CA SER A 111 6.66 14.67 2.26
C SER A 111 6.26 14.72 3.71
N LEU A 112 6.05 13.57 4.35
CA LEU A 112 5.87 13.45 5.79
C LEU A 112 7.13 12.90 6.49
N LEU A 113 8.23 12.70 5.75
CA LEU A 113 9.54 12.30 6.28
C LEU A 113 9.49 10.98 7.05
N TRP A 114 8.66 10.04 6.61
CA TRP A 114 8.44 8.78 7.32
C TRP A 114 9.74 8.03 7.59
N GLU A 115 10.62 7.93 6.59
CA GLU A 115 11.89 7.20 6.68
C GLU A 115 13.08 8.07 7.11
N ASP A 116 12.93 9.40 7.12
CA ASP A 116 14.03 10.35 7.39
C ASP A 116 14.15 10.73 8.88
N VAL A 117 13.30 10.17 9.74
CA VAL A 117 13.31 10.47 11.17
C VAL A 117 14.57 9.92 11.85
N ARG A 118 15.22 10.75 12.67
CA ARG A 118 16.45 10.37 13.40
C ARG A 118 16.13 9.96 14.85
N VAL A 119 15.49 8.81 15.01
CA VAL A 119 15.19 8.20 16.32
C VAL A 119 16.15 7.07 16.66
N ARG A 120 16.23 6.68 17.94
CA ARG A 120 17.24 5.74 18.44
C ARG A 120 16.73 4.31 18.65
N THR A 121 15.42 4.11 18.72
CA THR A 121 14.82 2.82 19.08
C THR A 121 13.67 2.45 18.14
N PRO A 122 13.41 1.15 17.92
CA PRO A 122 12.25 0.71 17.13
C PRO A 122 10.93 1.26 17.67
N ALA A 123 10.73 1.26 18.99
CA ALA A 123 9.53 1.81 19.62
C ALA A 123 9.36 3.33 19.41
N GLN A 124 10.43 4.09 19.17
CA GLN A 124 10.33 5.49 18.76
C GLN A 124 9.93 5.63 17.28
N PHE A 125 10.47 4.77 16.42
CA PHE A 125 10.12 4.74 15.00
C PHE A 125 8.67 4.30 14.77
N GLU A 126 8.19 3.35 15.55
CA GLU A 126 6.78 2.93 15.55
C GLU A 126 5.85 4.08 15.94
N ARG A 127 6.16 4.80 17.03
CA ARG A 127 5.43 6.03 17.40
C ARG A 127 5.47 7.10 16.32
N TRP A 128 6.61 7.28 15.66
CA TRP A 128 6.72 8.17 14.52
C TRP A 128 5.81 7.74 13.36
N SER A 129 5.74 6.44 13.07
CA SER A 129 4.86 5.89 12.04
C SER A 129 3.39 6.18 12.35
N GLN A 130 2.98 6.12 13.63
CA GLN A 130 1.64 6.51 14.06
C GLN A 130 1.37 8.01 13.84
N LEU A 131 2.35 8.87 14.11
CA LEU A 131 2.22 10.32 13.84
C LEU A 131 2.10 10.62 12.35
N VAL A 132 2.88 9.92 11.51
CA VAL A 132 2.79 10.04 10.05
C VAL A 132 1.41 9.59 9.56
N ALA A 133 0.90 8.46 10.04
CA ALA A 133 -0.44 7.98 9.69
C ALA A 133 -1.54 8.96 10.12
N ALA A 134 -1.43 9.53 11.33
CA ALA A 134 -2.36 10.57 11.80
C ALA A 134 -2.30 11.82 10.93
N ALA A 135 -1.10 12.28 10.55
CA ALA A 135 -0.92 13.43 9.65
C ALA A 135 -1.46 13.15 8.25
N HIS A 136 -1.25 11.95 7.71
CA HIS A 136 -1.82 11.51 6.44
C HIS A 136 -3.35 11.59 6.48
N ASN A 137 -3.97 10.98 7.49
CA ASN A 137 -5.42 10.97 7.65
C ASN A 137 -5.98 12.39 7.83
N LEU A 138 -5.29 13.23 8.60
CA LEU A 138 -5.66 14.64 8.75
C LEU A 138 -5.67 15.37 7.39
N LEU A 139 -4.69 15.12 6.52
CA LEU A 139 -4.65 15.72 5.19
C LEU A 139 -5.73 15.17 4.25
N VAL A 140 -6.10 13.89 4.38
CA VAL A 140 -7.23 13.32 3.64
C VAL A 140 -8.53 14.02 4.04
N LEU A 141 -8.78 14.15 5.35
CA LEU A 141 -9.98 14.80 5.89
C LEU A 141 -10.02 16.30 5.60
N ALA A 142 -8.86 16.98 5.65
CA ALA A 142 -8.78 18.41 5.41
C ALA A 142 -8.88 18.80 3.93
N ARG A 143 -8.96 17.83 3.00
CA ARG A 143 -8.95 18.10 1.55
C ARG A 143 -10.00 19.14 1.14
N ASP A 144 -11.23 18.96 1.61
CA ASP A 144 -12.37 19.78 1.21
C ASP A 144 -12.42 21.11 1.99
N LEU A 145 -11.79 21.16 3.17
CA LEU A 145 -11.78 22.34 4.03
C LEU A 145 -10.61 23.29 3.74
N ALA A 146 -9.39 22.76 3.62
CA ALA A 146 -8.20 23.56 3.39
C ALA A 146 -8.08 24.01 1.92
N GLY A 147 -8.63 23.19 1.01
CA GLY A 147 -8.41 23.30 -0.42
C GLY A 147 -6.93 23.11 -0.83
N PRO A 148 -6.65 22.81 -2.11
CA PRO A 148 -5.28 22.79 -2.61
C PRO A 148 -4.67 24.19 -2.66
N THR A 149 -3.41 24.32 -2.25
CA THR A 149 -2.56 25.43 -2.71
C THR A 149 -1.72 24.93 -3.88
N LEU A 150 -1.98 25.46 -5.08
CA LEU A 150 -1.32 25.09 -6.33
C LEU A 150 -0.10 25.98 -6.63
N ARG A 151 0.90 25.42 -7.31
CA ARG A 151 1.97 26.20 -7.94
C ARG A 151 1.52 26.67 -9.34
N PRO A 152 2.13 27.73 -9.92
CA PRO A 152 1.67 28.30 -11.19
C PRO A 152 1.59 27.31 -12.35
N TRP A 153 2.47 26.32 -12.39
CA TRP A 153 2.56 25.30 -13.45
C TRP A 153 1.77 24.02 -13.15
N GLU A 154 1.11 23.93 -12.00
CA GLU A 154 0.34 22.74 -11.63
C GLU A 154 -1.08 22.77 -12.24
N ASN A 155 -1.55 21.59 -12.64
CA ASN A 155 -2.86 21.44 -13.27
C ASN A 155 -4.00 21.73 -12.28
N ARG A 156 -4.96 22.56 -12.70
CA ARG A 156 -6.11 23.02 -11.91
C ARG A 156 -7.36 22.14 -12.07
N HIS A 157 -7.40 21.26 -13.06
CA HIS A 157 -8.56 20.44 -13.44
C HIS A 157 -8.50 19.01 -12.89
N ARG A 158 -7.48 18.70 -12.08
CA ARG A 158 -7.34 17.38 -11.43
C ARG A 158 -7.68 17.47 -9.96
N GLU A 159 -8.09 16.35 -9.39
CA GLU A 159 -8.29 16.24 -7.95
C GLU A 159 -7.03 16.67 -7.17
N PRO A 160 -7.20 17.42 -6.07
CA PRO A 160 -6.12 17.79 -5.17
C PRO A 160 -5.33 16.59 -4.66
N THR A 161 -4.02 16.62 -4.88
CA THR A 161 -3.08 15.69 -4.22
C THR A 161 -2.89 16.07 -2.75
N LEU A 162 -2.53 15.10 -1.90
CA LEU A 162 -2.22 15.38 -0.48
C LEU A 162 -1.07 16.39 -0.31
N GLN A 163 -0.14 16.47 -1.26
CA GLN A 163 0.90 17.51 -1.29
C GLN A 163 0.30 18.91 -1.40
N GLN A 164 -0.65 19.08 -2.31
CA GLN A 164 -1.33 20.37 -2.54
C GLN A 164 -2.18 20.75 -1.33
N VAL A 165 -2.87 19.78 -0.72
CA VAL A 165 -3.61 19.99 0.52
C VAL A 165 -2.67 20.36 1.66
N ARG A 166 -1.53 19.68 1.82
CA ARG A 166 -0.52 20.01 2.85
C ARG A 166 -0.03 21.46 2.73
N ARG A 167 0.16 21.97 1.51
CA ARG A 167 0.49 23.38 1.29
C ARG A 167 -0.68 24.33 1.61
N GLY A 168 -1.92 23.86 1.49
CA GLY A 168 -3.14 24.57 1.89
C GLY A 168 -3.34 24.62 3.40
N MET A 169 -2.79 23.67 4.16
CA MET A 169 -2.97 23.60 5.62
C MET A 169 -2.54 24.86 6.36
N SER A 170 -1.59 25.63 5.85
CA SER A 170 -1.20 26.92 6.45
C SER A 170 -2.35 27.93 6.51
N LYS A 171 -3.36 27.80 5.64
CA LYS A 171 -4.58 28.60 5.66
C LYS A 171 -5.57 28.09 6.71
N LEU A 172 -5.64 26.78 6.92
CA LEU A 172 -6.60 26.16 7.83
C LEU A 172 -6.15 26.20 9.30
N LEU A 173 -4.88 25.87 9.56
CA LEU A 173 -4.34 25.73 10.92
C LEU A 173 -4.55 26.96 11.82
N PRO A 174 -4.41 28.22 11.36
CA PRO A 174 -4.68 29.39 12.20
C PRO A 174 -6.13 29.47 12.70
N HIS A 175 -7.09 28.97 11.92
CA HIS A 175 -8.52 29.00 12.27
C HIS A 175 -8.89 27.92 13.29
N LEU A 176 -8.13 26.82 13.33
CA LEU A 176 -8.31 25.74 14.31
C LEU A 176 -7.72 26.10 15.70
N GLY A 177 -6.88 27.13 15.75
CA GLY A 177 -6.08 27.44 16.95
C GLY A 177 -5.05 26.36 17.24
N THR A 178 -4.55 26.32 18.47
CA THR A 178 -3.64 25.27 18.93
C THR A 178 -4.08 24.74 20.28
N PRO A 179 -4.20 23.41 20.46
CA PRO A 179 -4.38 22.81 21.77
C PRO A 179 -3.08 22.84 22.59
N ALA A 180 -1.96 23.21 21.96
CA ALA A 180 -0.67 23.27 22.64
C ALA A 180 -0.68 24.40 23.67
N ARG A 181 -0.13 24.09 24.85
CA ARG A 181 0.16 25.12 25.85
C ARG A 181 1.16 26.13 25.27
N PRO A 182 1.08 27.42 25.68
CA PRO A 182 2.10 28.39 25.32
C PRO A 182 3.50 27.85 25.60
N PRO A 183 4.48 28.11 24.71
CA PRO A 183 5.84 27.67 24.94
C PRO A 183 6.34 28.24 26.27
N GLN A 184 7.10 27.44 27.02
CA GLN A 184 7.74 27.95 28.23
C GLN A 184 8.65 29.13 27.86
N PRO A 185 8.60 30.26 28.61
CA PRO A 185 9.50 31.37 28.41
C PRO A 185 10.94 30.86 28.39
N ARG A 186 11.72 31.28 27.39
CA ARG A 186 13.12 30.88 27.24
C ARG A 186 13.95 31.53 28.35
N GLY A 187 13.96 30.92 29.53
CA GLY A 187 14.86 31.29 30.62
C GLY A 187 16.29 30.82 30.36
N LYS A 188 17.24 31.29 31.17
CA LYS A 188 18.55 30.65 31.28
C LYS A 188 18.35 29.31 31.99
N SER A 189 18.39 28.21 31.25
CA SER A 189 18.40 26.88 31.86
C SER A 189 19.61 26.81 32.81
N PRO A 190 19.47 26.24 34.03
CA PRO A 190 20.54 26.17 35.02
C PRO A 190 21.76 25.33 34.60
N GLY A 191 21.86 24.92 33.33
CA GLY A 191 22.87 24.04 32.81
C GLY A 191 22.72 22.62 33.36
N ARG A 192 23.76 21.80 33.15
CA ARG A 192 23.84 20.51 33.83
C ARG A 192 24.26 20.75 35.28
N ALA A 193 23.70 19.95 36.19
CA ALA A 193 24.20 19.89 37.56
C ALA A 193 25.71 19.62 37.56
N LYS A 194 26.43 20.29 38.47
CA LYS A 194 27.87 20.11 38.67
C LYS A 194 28.14 18.63 38.96
N GLY A 195 29.05 18.01 38.20
CA GLY A 195 29.36 16.57 38.31
C GLY A 195 28.54 15.64 37.43
N ALA A 196 27.57 16.14 36.64
CA ALA A 196 26.81 15.29 35.71
C ALA A 196 27.71 14.65 34.64
N ARG A 197 27.82 13.32 34.65
CA ARG A 197 28.55 12.55 33.63
C ARG A 197 27.62 12.13 32.49
N VAL A 198 27.92 12.59 31.27
CA VAL A 198 27.19 12.19 30.06
C VAL A 198 27.92 11.02 29.41
N ARG A 199 27.30 9.84 29.45
CA ARG A 199 27.83 8.70 28.70
C ARG A 199 27.59 8.91 27.21
N LYS A 200 28.55 8.52 26.37
CA LYS A 200 28.33 8.45 24.93
C LYS A 200 27.19 7.46 24.67
N ALA A 201 26.36 7.74 23.66
CA ALA A 201 25.33 6.79 23.23
C ALA A 201 26.01 5.47 22.83
N GLU A 202 25.41 4.35 23.24
CA GLU A 202 25.85 3.02 22.84
C GLU A 202 25.85 2.91 21.30
N ARG A 203 26.96 2.42 20.75
CA ARG A 203 27.10 2.20 19.31
C ARG A 203 26.91 0.72 19.04
N PHE A 204 25.82 0.37 18.38
CA PHE A 204 25.59 -0.99 17.90
C PHE A 204 26.42 -1.25 16.65
N SER A 205 26.87 -2.50 16.47
CA SER A 205 27.56 -2.93 15.25
C SER A 205 26.63 -2.81 14.04
N ILE A 206 27.18 -2.40 12.89
CA ILE A 206 26.42 -2.34 11.64
C ILE A 206 26.04 -3.77 11.23
N VAL A 207 24.75 -4.08 11.22
CA VAL A 207 24.23 -5.34 10.67
C VAL A 207 24.36 -5.29 9.14
N ARG A 208 25.17 -6.18 8.57
CA ARG A 208 25.31 -6.35 7.12
C ARG A 208 24.54 -7.59 6.68
N LYS A 209 23.79 -7.49 5.57
CA LYS A 209 23.07 -8.64 4.98
C LYS A 209 24.02 -9.78 4.58
N THR A 210 25.24 -9.45 4.16
CA THR A 210 26.29 -10.42 3.85
C THR A 210 27.36 -10.35 4.94
N PRO A 211 27.66 -11.45 5.65
CA PRO A 211 28.76 -11.47 6.59
C PRO A 211 30.07 -11.16 5.85
N LYS A 212 30.91 -10.30 6.44
CA LYS A 212 32.27 -10.10 5.96
C LYS A 212 33.05 -11.36 6.32
N VAL A 213 33.39 -12.20 5.33
CA VAL A 213 34.32 -13.32 5.55
C VAL A 213 35.68 -12.70 5.93
N PRO A 214 36.28 -13.08 7.06
CA PRO A 214 37.61 -12.60 7.41
C PRO A 214 38.61 -13.02 6.33
N GLN A 215 39.49 -12.11 5.91
CA GLN A 215 40.62 -12.48 5.04
C GLN A 215 41.57 -13.35 5.84
N LEU A 216 41.77 -14.59 5.39
CA LEU A 216 42.84 -15.45 5.88
C LEU A 216 44.16 -14.83 5.41
N VAL A 217 44.98 -14.38 6.36
CA VAL A 217 46.34 -13.94 6.10
C VAL A 217 47.24 -15.14 6.39
N VAL A 218 47.96 -15.62 5.39
CA VAL A 218 49.02 -16.61 5.55
C VAL A 218 50.29 -15.84 5.94
N PHE A 219 50.90 -16.22 7.07
CA PHE A 219 52.22 -15.73 7.47
C PHE A 219 53.31 -16.36 6.60
#